data_AF-A0A3C8CBN8-F1
#
_entry.id   AF-A0A3C8CBN8-F1
#
_cell.length_a   1.000
_cell.length_b   1.000
_cell.length_c   1.000
_cell.angle_alpha   90.00
_cell.angle_beta   90.00
_cell.angle_gamma   90.00
#
_symmetry.space_group_name_H-M   'P 1'
#
loop_
_entity.id
_entity.type
_entity.pdbx_description
1 polymer ?
#
loop_
_entity_poly.entity_id
_entity_poly.type
_entity_poly.pdbx_seq_one_letter_code
_entity_poly.pdbx_strand_id
1 'polypeptide(L)'
;WDRVFLKRFGPWITLQFIDRQNLPLHELFLSVDTLFEVQATRTVKRGTLEDAEFPENRIFPISEFLPVLKSLDATTQKAVFPEPRWFLGKNYYVTRVGISDLPAGEPVQHLLFGIEYDTDYYTGILLIPVAVELANNMMSQIEKADLSDLSSNETLPSSGESP
;
A
#
# COMPACT_ATOMS: atom_id res chain seq x y z
N TRP A 1 28.88 0.46 -4.41
CA TRP A 1 28.91 1.13 -5.72
C TRP A 1 29.67 2.43 -5.55
N ASP A 2 30.41 2.86 -6.57
CA ASP A 2 31.17 4.11 -6.54
C ASP A 2 30.56 5.15 -7.49
N ARG A 3 29.76 4.71 -8.46
CA ARG A 3 29.10 5.57 -9.46
C ARG A 3 27.69 5.05 -9.73
N VAL A 4 26.80 5.96 -10.12
CA VAL A 4 25.45 5.64 -10.62
C VAL A 4 25.34 6.19 -12.03
N PHE A 5 24.92 5.34 -12.96
CA PHE A 5 24.68 5.71 -14.35
C PHE A 5 23.19 5.74 -14.62
N LEU A 6 22.72 6.86 -15.15
CA LEU A 6 21.33 7.11 -15.44
C LEU A 6 21.14 7.19 -16.96
N LYS A 7 20.28 6.33 -17.50
CA LYS A 7 19.96 6.32 -18.94
C LYS A 7 18.46 6.40 -19.14
N ARG A 8 17.99 7.31 -20.00
CA ARG A 8 16.60 7.36 -20.45
C ARG A 8 16.48 6.74 -21.84
N PHE A 9 15.53 5.83 -22.01
CA PHE A 9 15.16 5.24 -23.29
C PHE A 9 13.64 5.23 -23.43
N GLY A 10 13.10 6.16 -24.23
CA GLY A 10 11.65 6.34 -24.38
C GLY A 10 10.96 6.63 -23.02
N PRO A 11 9.94 5.84 -22.63
CA PRO A 11 9.26 5.97 -21.35
C PRO A 11 9.97 5.23 -20.21
N TRP A 12 11.21 4.77 -20.38
CA TRP A 12 11.96 4.04 -19.36
C TRP A 12 13.22 4.80 -18.93
N ILE A 13 13.56 4.68 -17.66
CA ILE A 13 14.80 5.14 -17.06
C ILE A 13 15.49 3.95 -16.42
N THR A 14 16.77 3.79 -16.70
CA THR A 14 17.61 2.77 -16.10
C THR A 14 18.58 3.43 -15.13
N LEU A 15 18.64 2.92 -13.90
CA LEU A 15 19.65 3.24 -12.89
C LEU A 15 20.61 2.06 -12.78
N GLN A 16 21.85 2.24 -13.21
CA GLN A 16 22.91 1.25 -13.05
C GLN A 16 23.87 1.68 -11.94
N PHE A 17 24.05 0.83 -10.94
CA PHE A 17 25.04 1.01 -9.88
C PHE A 17 26.34 0.34 -10.33
N ILE A 18 27.41 1.13 -10.42
CA ILE A 18 28.65 0.73 -11.07
C ILE A 18 29.79 0.73 -10.03
N ASP A 19 30.69 -0.26 -10.13
CA ASP A 19 31.92 -0.34 -9.34
C ASP A 19 33.07 0.51 -9.90
N ARG A 20 34.25 0.43 -9.28
CA ARG A 20 35.45 1.16 -9.72
C ARG A 20 36.00 0.68 -11.07
N GLN A 21 35.67 -0.55 -11.46
CA GLN A 21 36.07 -1.19 -12.70
C GLN A 21 35.10 -0.88 -13.86
N ASN A 22 34.07 -0.07 -13.61
CA ASN A 22 32.98 0.24 -14.52
C ASN A 22 32.07 -0.96 -14.86
N LEU A 23 32.00 -1.96 -13.98
CA LEU A 23 31.07 -3.08 -14.13
C LEU A 23 29.73 -2.77 -13.42
N PRO A 24 28.59 -3.05 -14.07
CA PRO A 24 27.28 -2.89 -13.44
C PRO A 24 27.09 -3.97 -12.37
N LEU A 25 26.90 -3.54 -11.13
CA LEU A 25 26.60 -4.41 -9.98
C LEU A 25 25.10 -4.66 -9.87
N HIS A 26 24.30 -3.62 -10.09
CA HIS A 26 22.85 -3.67 -10.03
C HIS A 26 22.25 -2.73 -11.08
N GLU A 27 21.10 -3.13 -11.62
CA GLU A 27 20.38 -2.37 -12.62
C GLU A 27 18.90 -2.32 -12.25
N LEU A 28 18.35 -1.13 -12.10
CA LEU A 28 16.92 -0.88 -11.93
C LEU A 28 16.34 -0.29 -13.21
N PHE A 29 15.17 -0.78 -13.59
CA PHE A 29 14.37 -0.23 -14.69
C PHE A 29 13.12 0.41 -14.10
N LEU A 30 12.97 1.71 -14.34
CA LEU A 30 11.85 2.51 -13.89
C LEU A 30 11.10 3.04 -15.10
N SER A 31 9.77 3.10 -15.05
CA SER A 31 9.04 3.88 -16.04
C SER A 31 9.15 5.38 -15.70
N VAL A 32 9.06 6.26 -16.69
CA VAL A 32 9.00 7.72 -16.48
C VAL A 32 7.72 8.09 -15.73
N ASP A 33 6.64 7.31 -15.90
CA ASP A 33 5.40 7.45 -15.13
C ASP A 33 5.69 7.22 -13.62
N THR A 34 6.54 6.23 -13.29
CA THR A 34 7.02 5.99 -11.92
C THR A 34 7.79 7.17 -11.33
N LEU A 35 8.47 7.97 -12.15
CA LEU A 35 9.19 9.16 -11.67
C LEU A 35 8.26 10.35 -11.40
N PHE A 36 7.19 10.51 -12.19
CA PHE A 36 6.12 11.47 -11.87
C PHE A 36 5.40 11.05 -10.57
N GLU A 37 5.29 9.75 -10.31
CA GLU A 37 4.73 9.21 -9.06
C GLU A 37 5.63 9.51 -7.84
N VAL A 38 6.96 9.42 -7.99
CA VAL A 38 7.94 9.74 -6.93
C VAL A 38 7.96 11.22 -6.54
N GLN A 39 7.62 12.15 -7.45
CA GLN A 39 7.53 13.58 -7.11
C GLN A 39 6.39 13.90 -6.13
N ALA A 40 5.44 12.99 -5.92
CA ALA A 40 4.34 13.15 -4.99
C ALA A 40 4.55 12.30 -3.73
N THR A 41 5.69 12.40 -3.03
CA THR A 41 6.00 11.70 -1.75
C THR A 41 5.73 10.18 -1.72
N ARG A 42 5.53 9.52 -2.87
CA ARG A 42 5.05 8.14 -2.99
C ARG A 42 6.14 7.27 -3.60
N THR A 43 6.23 6.02 -3.17
CA THR A 43 7.23 5.07 -3.67
C THR A 43 6.53 3.85 -4.24
N VAL A 44 6.84 3.49 -5.49
CA VAL A 44 6.36 2.24 -6.10
C VAL A 44 7.44 1.18 -6.00
N LYS A 45 7.08 -0.02 -5.55
CA LYS A 45 7.96 -1.19 -5.47
C LYS A 45 7.26 -2.40 -6.10
N ARG A 46 8.03 -3.31 -6.68
CA ARG A 46 7.55 -4.61 -7.14
C ARG A 46 7.61 -5.62 -6.00
N GLY A 47 6.61 -6.48 -5.90
CA GLY A 47 6.47 -7.48 -4.84
C GLY A 47 5.15 -7.32 -4.11
N THR A 48 4.99 -8.05 -3.02
CA THR A 48 3.82 -7.97 -2.15
C THR A 48 4.08 -7.06 -0.95
N LEU A 49 3.06 -6.82 -0.13
CA LEU A 49 3.21 -6.09 1.14
C LEU A 49 4.16 -6.81 2.10
N GLU A 50 4.15 -8.15 2.11
CA GLU A 50 5.07 -8.97 2.90
C GLU A 50 6.53 -8.78 2.46
N ASP A 51 6.80 -8.68 1.15
CA ASP A 51 8.13 -8.37 0.61
C ASP A 51 8.64 -6.97 1.01
N ALA A 52 7.75 -6.12 1.53
CA ALA A 52 8.05 -4.80 2.07
C ALA A 52 7.99 -4.74 3.60
N GLU A 53 8.04 -5.89 4.27
CA GLU A 53 8.12 -6.01 5.73
C GLU A 53 6.89 -5.43 6.46
N PHE A 54 5.73 -5.40 5.79
CA PHE A 54 4.48 -5.08 6.46
C PHE A 54 4.07 -6.26 7.37
N PRO A 55 3.70 -5.99 8.64
CA PRO A 55 3.23 -7.04 9.53
C PRO A 55 1.96 -7.71 9.00
N GLU A 56 1.89 -9.04 9.02
CA GLU A 56 0.73 -9.80 8.53
C GLU A 56 -0.59 -9.37 9.19
N ASN A 57 -0.56 -9.06 10.49
CA ASN A 57 -1.71 -8.59 11.25
C ASN A 57 -2.11 -7.12 10.95
N ARG A 58 -1.41 -6.46 10.03
CA ARG A 58 -1.71 -5.11 9.53
C ARG A 58 -1.87 -5.06 8.02
N ILE A 59 -2.07 -6.21 7.39
CA ILE A 59 -2.41 -6.34 5.98
C ILE A 59 -3.89 -6.77 5.91
N PHE A 60 -4.67 -6.04 5.12
CA PHE A 60 -6.11 -6.27 4.98
C PHE A 60 -6.47 -6.40 3.50
N PRO A 61 -7.42 -7.27 3.15
CA PRO A 61 -8.01 -7.25 1.82
C PRO A 61 -8.72 -5.92 1.58
N ILE A 62 -8.70 -5.45 0.34
CA ILE A 62 -9.29 -4.15 -0.04
C ILE A 62 -10.78 -4.07 0.31
N SER A 63 -11.49 -5.20 0.32
CA SER A 63 -12.91 -5.30 0.67
C SER A 63 -13.21 -4.87 2.11
N GLU A 64 -12.32 -5.20 3.06
CA GLU A 64 -12.46 -4.84 4.47
C GLU A 64 -12.07 -3.38 4.71
N PHE A 65 -11.13 -2.87 3.91
CA PHE A 65 -10.64 -1.51 4.03
C PHE A 65 -11.56 -0.45 3.41
N LEU A 66 -12.21 -0.75 2.28
CA LEU A 66 -13.04 0.21 1.55
C LEU A 66 -14.15 0.86 2.39
N PRO A 67 -14.89 0.14 3.26
CA PRO A 67 -15.85 0.74 4.19
C PRO A 67 -15.21 1.78 5.12
N VAL A 68 -14.02 1.46 5.66
CA VAL A 68 -13.27 2.37 6.55
C VAL A 68 -12.83 3.61 5.79
N LEU A 69 -12.26 3.46 4.59
CA LEU A 69 -11.88 4.59 3.74
C LEU A 69 -13.08 5.52 3.47
N LYS A 70 -14.26 4.98 3.18
CA LYS A 70 -15.50 5.74 2.94
C LYS A 70 -16.00 6.49 4.17
N SER A 71 -15.67 6.02 5.37
CA SER A 71 -16.05 6.66 6.64
C SER A 71 -15.22 7.89 6.99
N LEU A 72 -14.03 8.04 6.37
CA LEU A 72 -13.13 9.18 6.60
C LEU A 72 -13.63 10.43 5.87
N ASP A 73 -13.21 11.61 6.33
CA ASP A 73 -13.51 12.85 5.62
C ASP A 73 -12.76 12.94 4.28
N ALA A 74 -13.27 13.76 3.36
CA ALA A 74 -12.74 13.86 1.99
C ALA A 74 -11.28 14.34 1.92
N THR A 75 -10.79 15.09 2.92
CA THR A 75 -9.39 15.55 2.98
C THR A 75 -8.50 14.36 3.29
N THR A 76 -8.88 13.58 4.30
CA THR A 76 -8.18 12.37 4.72
C THR A 76 -8.20 11.28 3.65
N GLN A 77 -9.35 11.07 2.98
CA GLN A 77 -9.45 10.11 1.87
C GLN A 77 -8.42 10.40 0.77
N LYS A 78 -8.24 11.67 0.40
CA LYS A 78 -7.27 12.10 -0.63
C LYS A 78 -5.82 12.02 -0.17
N ALA A 79 -5.57 12.13 1.14
CA ALA A 79 -4.25 12.00 1.70
C ALA A 79 -3.78 10.54 1.72
N VAL A 80 -4.69 9.60 2.00
CA VAL A 80 -4.36 8.18 2.15
C VAL A 80 -4.48 7.40 0.85
N PHE A 81 -5.53 7.65 0.06
CA PHE A 81 -5.79 6.88 -1.14
C PHE A 81 -5.56 7.73 -2.41
N PRO A 82 -4.81 7.21 -3.39
CA PRO A 82 -4.59 7.92 -4.66
C PRO A 82 -5.90 8.23 -5.36
N GLU A 83 -5.88 9.24 -6.22
CA GLU A 83 -7.05 9.49 -7.05
C GLU A 83 -7.37 8.26 -7.90
N PRO A 84 -8.66 7.87 -8.04
CA PRO A 84 -9.06 6.65 -8.74
C PRO A 84 -8.50 6.52 -10.16
N ARG A 85 -8.25 7.65 -10.85
CA ARG A 85 -7.59 7.70 -12.17
C ARG A 85 -6.22 7.01 -12.20
N TRP A 86 -5.51 6.96 -11.08
CA TRP A 86 -4.20 6.30 -10.98
C TRP A 86 -4.32 4.79 -11.20
N PHE A 87 -5.33 4.15 -10.60
CA PHE A 87 -5.59 2.72 -10.78
C PHE A 87 -6.29 2.44 -12.11
N LEU A 88 -7.29 3.26 -12.47
CA LEU A 88 -8.09 3.07 -13.67
C LEU A 88 -7.31 3.32 -14.97
N GLY A 89 -6.33 4.23 -14.96
CA GLY A 89 -5.57 4.57 -16.16
C GLY A 89 -4.70 3.43 -16.71
N LYS A 90 -4.41 2.41 -15.90
CA LYS A 90 -3.55 1.28 -16.25
C LYS A 90 -4.20 -0.08 -15.94
N ASN A 91 -5.51 -0.11 -15.65
CA ASN A 91 -6.25 -1.30 -15.21
C ASN A 91 -5.61 -2.01 -14.01
N TYR A 92 -5.07 -1.24 -13.05
CA TYR A 92 -4.53 -1.82 -11.83
C TYR A 92 -5.66 -2.28 -10.92
N TYR A 93 -5.58 -3.53 -10.47
CA TYR A 93 -6.56 -4.12 -9.57
C TYR A 93 -6.02 -4.11 -8.15
N VAL A 94 -6.52 -3.23 -7.30
CA VAL A 94 -6.13 -3.19 -5.89
C VAL A 94 -6.64 -4.45 -5.20
N THR A 95 -5.75 -5.18 -4.56
CA THR A 95 -6.04 -6.45 -3.89
C THR A 95 -6.06 -6.29 -2.37
N ARG A 96 -5.02 -5.66 -1.83
CA ARG A 96 -4.77 -5.56 -0.39
C ARG A 96 -4.19 -4.20 -0.03
N VAL A 97 -4.28 -3.84 1.24
CA VAL A 97 -3.63 -2.67 1.81
C VAL A 97 -2.90 -3.05 3.08
N GLY A 98 -1.86 -2.29 3.42
CA GLY A 98 -1.06 -2.53 4.61
C GLY A 98 -0.72 -1.24 5.35
N ILE A 99 -0.53 -1.34 6.66
CA ILE A 99 0.04 -0.26 7.49
C ILE A 99 1.34 -0.76 8.10
N SER A 100 2.45 -0.06 7.84
CA SER A 100 3.75 -0.43 8.38
C SER A 100 3.79 -0.29 9.90
N ASP A 101 4.72 -0.99 10.56
CA ASP A 101 4.91 -0.78 11.99
C ASP A 101 5.74 0.48 12.29
N LEU A 102 5.63 0.97 13.53
CA LEU A 102 6.51 2.00 14.05
C LEU A 102 7.90 1.38 14.25
N PRO A 103 8.97 1.90 13.63
CA PRO A 103 10.31 1.44 13.94
C PRO A 103 10.62 1.73 15.41
N ALA A 104 11.10 0.72 16.12
CA ALA A 104 11.45 0.84 17.53
C ALA A 104 12.59 1.85 17.72
N GLY A 105 12.31 2.99 18.37
CA GLY A 105 13.34 3.87 18.90
C GLY A 105 13.30 5.34 18.48
N GLU A 106 12.42 5.76 17.56
CA GLU A 106 12.33 7.18 17.16
C GLU A 106 10.87 7.70 17.14
N PRO A 107 10.63 9.00 17.43
CA PRO A 107 9.32 9.61 17.25
C PRO A 107 9.03 9.75 15.76
N VAL A 108 8.50 8.68 15.18
CA VAL A 108 8.09 8.67 13.77
C VAL A 108 6.80 9.48 13.64
N GLN A 109 6.83 10.53 12.81
CA GLN A 109 5.65 11.35 12.51
C GLN A 109 4.79 10.73 11.40
N HIS A 110 5.36 9.82 10.59
CA HIS A 110 4.69 9.23 9.44
C HIS A 110 4.94 7.72 9.33
N LEU A 111 3.87 6.93 9.21
CA LEU A 111 3.93 5.51 8.85
C LEU A 111 3.80 5.34 7.33
N LEU A 112 4.16 4.18 6.82
CA LEU A 112 3.92 3.83 5.42
C LEU A 112 2.57 3.12 5.30
N PHE A 113 1.71 3.67 4.46
CA PHE A 113 0.51 3.02 3.96
C PHE A 113 0.85 2.36 2.62
N GLY A 114 0.74 1.03 2.57
CA GLY A 114 0.96 0.24 1.38
C GLY A 114 -0.35 -0.09 0.69
N ILE A 115 -0.41 0.05 -0.62
CA ILE A 115 -1.52 -0.40 -1.47
C ILE A 115 -0.97 -1.42 -2.44
N GLU A 116 -1.40 -2.67 -2.30
CA GLU A 116 -1.05 -3.73 -3.21
C GLU A 116 -2.03 -3.78 -4.37
N TYR A 117 -1.49 -3.92 -5.57
CA TYR A 117 -2.27 -4.02 -6.79
C TYR A 117 -1.64 -4.98 -7.78
N ASP A 118 -2.49 -5.68 -8.51
CA ASP A 118 -2.07 -6.52 -9.62
C ASP A 118 -2.03 -5.73 -10.92
N THR A 119 -1.01 -6.05 -11.70
CA THR A 119 -0.87 -5.70 -13.11
C THR A 119 -0.94 -6.97 -13.95
N ASP A 120 -0.99 -6.82 -15.27
CA ASP A 120 -0.97 -7.96 -16.19
C ASP A 120 0.30 -8.84 -16.10
N TYR A 121 1.38 -8.35 -15.46
CA TYR A 121 2.70 -9.01 -15.47
C TYR A 121 3.29 -9.26 -14.07
N TYR A 122 2.87 -8.49 -13.07
CA TYR A 122 3.42 -8.57 -11.71
C TYR A 122 2.50 -7.91 -10.68
N THR A 123 2.69 -8.26 -9.41
CA THR A 123 2.11 -7.54 -8.26
C THR A 123 3.01 -6.39 -7.84
N GLY A 124 2.42 -5.20 -7.74
CA GLY A 124 3.06 -3.97 -7.31
C GLY A 124 2.53 -3.50 -5.98
N ILE A 125 3.35 -2.76 -5.26
CA ILE A 125 2.94 -2.01 -4.08
C ILE A 125 3.21 -0.53 -4.27
N LEU A 126 2.24 0.29 -3.87
CA LEU A 126 2.36 1.73 -3.76
C LEU A 126 2.48 2.09 -2.28
N LEU A 127 3.57 2.75 -1.91
CA LEU A 127 3.86 3.18 -0.55
C LEU A 127 3.60 4.68 -0.43
N ILE A 128 2.81 5.06 0.58
CA ILE A 128 2.37 6.42 0.82
C ILE A 128 2.66 6.77 2.29
N PRO A 129 3.46 7.82 2.59
CA PRO A 129 3.64 8.27 3.96
C PRO A 129 2.34 8.89 4.48
N VAL A 130 1.86 8.42 5.63
CA VAL A 130 0.65 8.88 6.31
C VAL A 130 0.95 9.24 7.75
N ALA A 131 0.28 10.24 8.31
CA ALA A 131 0.47 10.62 9.72
C ALA A 131 0.10 9.45 10.66
N VAL A 132 0.84 9.28 11.76
CA VAL A 132 0.61 8.17 12.72
C VAL A 132 -0.82 8.16 13.28
N GLU A 133 -1.35 9.34 13.61
CA GLU A 133 -2.72 9.48 14.14
C GLU A 133 -3.76 8.94 13.16
N LEU A 134 -3.54 9.18 11.87
CA LEU A 134 -4.41 8.74 10.80
C LEU A 134 -4.33 7.22 10.61
N ALA A 135 -3.11 6.68 10.55
CA ALA A 135 -2.91 5.24 10.48
C ALA A 135 -3.57 4.49 11.66
N ASN A 136 -3.41 5.00 12.89
CA ASN A 136 -4.02 4.43 14.08
C ASN A 136 -5.55 4.52 14.08
N ASN A 137 -6.12 5.63 13.61
CA ASN A 137 -7.56 5.76 13.47
C ASN A 137 -8.11 4.72 12.49
N MET A 138 -7.48 4.58 11.32
CA MET A 138 -7.86 3.60 10.32
C MET A 138 -7.77 2.18 10.88
N MET A 139 -6.70 1.86 11.59
CA MET A 139 -6.52 0.58 12.28
C MET A 139 -7.68 0.29 13.24
N SER A 140 -8.02 1.24 14.11
CA SER A 140 -9.11 1.09 15.09
C SER A 140 -10.48 0.91 14.43
N GLN A 141 -10.72 1.54 13.29
CA GLN A 141 -11.98 1.39 12.56
C GLN A 141 -12.09 0.04 11.86
N ILE A 142 -10.98 -0.51 11.35
CA ILE A 142 -10.95 -1.87 10.77
C ILE A 142 -11.24 -2.91 11.85
N GLU A 143 -10.57 -2.82 13.01
CA GLU A 143 -10.83 -3.71 14.15
C GLU A 143 -12.29 -3.66 14.63
N LYS A 144 -12.91 -2.48 14.61
CA LYS A 144 -14.34 -2.33 14.95
C LYS A 144 -15.28 -2.92 13.90
N ALA A 145 -14.94 -2.78 12.61
CA ALA A 145 -15.74 -3.34 11.52
C ALA A 145 -15.72 -4.87 11.58
N ASP A 146 -14.55 -5.47 11.79
CA ASP A 146 -14.37 -6.92 11.92
C ASP A 146 -15.17 -7.50 13.11
N LEU A 147 -15.15 -6.83 14.26
CA LEU A 147 -15.96 -7.22 15.43
C LEU A 147 -17.48 -7.07 15.20
N SER A 148 -17.90 -6.12 14.36
CA SER A 148 -19.31 -5.90 14.04
C SER A 148 -19.86 -7.01 13.12
N ASP A 149 -19.05 -7.46 12.17
CA ASP A 149 -19.37 -8.57 11.27
C ASP A 149 -19.43 -9.92 12.00
N LEU A 150 -18.62 -10.10 13.05
CA LEU A 150 -18.72 -11.28 13.93
C LEU A 150 -19.99 -11.26 14.80
N SER A 151 -20.41 -10.09 15.30
CA SER A 151 -21.61 -9.96 16.16
C SER A 151 -22.93 -10.15 15.40
N SER A 152 -22.94 -9.93 14.09
CA SER A 152 -24.14 -10.03 13.25
C SER A 152 -24.41 -11.46 12.75
N ASN A 153 -23.48 -12.41 12.98
CA ASN A 153 -23.65 -13.82 12.62
C ASN A 153 -24.22 -14.72 13.74
N GLU A 154 -24.48 -14.18 14.94
CA GLU A 154 -25.21 -14.89 16.01
C GLU A 154 -26.72 -14.60 15.95
N THR A 155 -27.40 -15.01 14.88
CA THR A 155 -28.87 -15.04 14.87
C THR A 155 -29.38 -16.47 15.03
N LEU A 156 -29.91 -16.73 16.23
CA LEU A 156 -30.54 -17.94 16.78
C LEU A 156 -31.24 -18.91 15.79
N PRO A 157 -31.08 -20.24 15.95
CA PRO A 157 -32.19 -21.15 15.66
C PRO A 157 -33.20 -21.07 16.81
N SER A 158 -34.31 -20.41 16.51
CA SER A 158 -35.58 -20.34 17.23
C SER A 158 -35.91 -21.62 18.03
N SER A 159 -35.99 -21.49 19.36
CA SER A 159 -36.72 -22.41 20.22
C SER A 159 -38.19 -22.45 19.78
N GLY A 160 -38.67 -23.63 19.37
CA GLY A 160 -40.07 -23.89 19.08
C GLY A 160 -40.51 -25.17 19.78
N GLU A 161 -40.96 -25.02 21.02
CA GLU A 161 -41.63 -26.06 21.80
C GLU A 161 -43.11 -26.14 21.41
N SER A 162 -43.52 -27.33 20.93
CA SER A 162 -44.74 -28.13 21.24
C SER A 162 -46.15 -27.49 21.12
N PRO A 163 -47.21 -28.29 20.86
CA PRO A 163 -47.71 -29.38 21.72
C PRO A 163 -47.80 -30.77 21.06
#